data_AF-X0UVJ6-F1
#
_entry.id   AF-X0UVJ6-F1
#
_cell.length_a   1.000
_cell.length_b   1.000
_cell.length_c   1.000
_cell.angle_alpha   90.00
_cell.angle_beta   90.00
_cell.angle_gamma   90.00
#
_symmetry.space_group_name_H-M   'P 1'
#
loop_
_entity.id
_entity.type
_entity.pdbx_description
1 polymer ?
#
loop_
_entity_poly.entity_id
_entity_poly.type
_entity_poly.pdbx_seq_one_letter_code
_entity_poly.pdbx_strand_id
1 'polypeptide(L)'
;MPQKRVAVAMSGGIDSSVAVALLKNQSYQVFGITMLLHSKPGEKPAETVKQMAESLGIPHHIIDLRRHFQRQVIKPFCNEYGQGRTPNPCIACNQHIKFGLLLNKARKMGADYLATGHYARVESGSNGYRLLKGIDHGKDQSYFLYTLGQEQLQYLLLPMGELYKNQTRRIARELGLADAAGHESQDICFIPDNDYRSFVAGHVSCQPGDIIDTNGKVLGKHNGLAHYTIGQRQGLG
;
A
#
# COMPACT_ATOMS: atom_id res chain seq x y z
N MET A 1 -15.73 -6.38 29.54
CA MET A 1 -16.01 -5.60 28.30
C MET A 1 -16.04 -6.58 27.14
N PRO A 2 -16.90 -6.41 26.11
CA PRO A 2 -16.88 -7.28 24.94
C PRO A 2 -15.51 -7.22 24.26
N GLN A 3 -15.08 -8.34 23.68
CA GLN A 3 -13.83 -8.46 22.95
C GLN A 3 -13.86 -7.52 21.73
N LYS A 4 -12.87 -6.63 21.61
CA LYS A 4 -12.83 -5.67 20.48
C LYS A 4 -12.56 -6.40 19.16
N ARG A 5 -13.18 -5.91 18.09
CA ARG A 5 -13.15 -6.48 16.75
C ARG A 5 -12.18 -5.72 15.85
N VAL A 6 -11.31 -6.45 15.16
CA VAL A 6 -10.30 -5.86 14.25
C VAL A 6 -10.45 -6.45 12.86
N ALA A 7 -10.65 -5.56 11.88
CA ALA A 7 -10.54 -5.91 10.48
C ALA A 7 -9.07 -5.80 10.05
N VAL A 8 -8.47 -6.84 9.49
CA VAL A 8 -7.10 -6.79 8.95
C VAL A 8 -7.17 -6.69 7.43
N ALA A 9 -6.55 -5.66 6.86
CA ALA A 9 -6.35 -5.56 5.42
C ALA A 9 -5.30 -6.59 4.96
N MET A 10 -5.74 -7.63 4.26
CA MET A 10 -4.90 -8.75 3.82
C MET A 10 -4.59 -8.66 2.33
N SER A 11 -3.31 -8.45 2.00
CA SER A 11 -2.80 -8.43 0.62
C SER A 11 -2.24 -9.79 0.16
N GLY A 12 -2.26 -10.80 1.04
CA GLY A 12 -1.58 -12.08 0.82
C GLY A 12 -0.07 -12.04 1.08
N GLY A 13 0.47 -10.92 1.55
CA GLY A 13 1.85 -10.80 2.02
C GLY A 13 2.00 -11.26 3.47
N ILE A 14 3.24 -11.65 3.84
CA ILE A 14 3.56 -12.14 5.19
C ILE A 14 3.24 -11.12 6.28
N ASP A 15 3.36 -9.81 5.99
CA ASP A 15 3.16 -8.75 6.98
C ASP A 15 1.72 -8.71 7.48
N SER A 16 0.75 -8.80 6.58
CA SER A 16 -0.67 -8.85 6.96
C SER A 16 -1.04 -10.14 7.70
N SER A 17 -0.42 -11.26 7.36
CA SER A 17 -0.65 -12.54 8.04
C SER A 17 -0.06 -12.58 9.44
N VAL A 18 1.16 -12.02 9.62
CA VAL A 18 1.76 -11.86 10.95
C VAL A 18 0.96 -10.88 11.80
N ALA A 19 0.44 -9.79 11.21
CA ALA A 19 -0.44 -8.87 11.91
C ALA A 19 -1.69 -9.58 12.47
N VAL A 20 -2.32 -10.48 11.71
CA VAL A 20 -3.43 -11.33 12.21
C VAL A 20 -3.01 -12.11 13.45
N ALA A 21 -1.88 -12.82 13.39
CA ALA A 21 -1.41 -13.64 14.50
C ALA A 21 -1.12 -12.83 15.76
N LEU A 22 -0.46 -11.68 15.62
CA LEU A 22 -0.16 -10.77 16.73
C LEU A 22 -1.44 -10.26 17.41
N LEU A 23 -2.44 -9.87 16.61
CA LEU A 23 -3.71 -9.37 17.13
C LEU A 23 -4.53 -10.46 17.81
N LYS A 24 -4.52 -11.69 17.29
CA LYS A 24 -5.14 -12.85 17.96
C LYS A 24 -4.49 -13.11 19.32
N ASN A 25 -3.16 -13.06 19.40
CA ASN A 25 -2.43 -13.25 20.67
C ASN A 25 -2.72 -12.14 21.68
N GLN A 26 -3.05 -10.93 21.22
CA GLN A 26 -3.55 -9.83 22.05
C GLN A 26 -5.03 -9.94 22.41
N SER A 27 -5.65 -11.10 22.16
CA SER A 27 -7.06 -11.38 22.45
C SER A 27 -8.05 -10.47 21.71
N TYR A 28 -7.74 -10.01 20.50
CA TYR A 28 -8.75 -9.39 19.63
C TYR A 28 -9.58 -10.42 18.86
N GLN A 29 -10.82 -10.08 18.55
CA GLN A 29 -11.61 -10.83 17.57
C GLN A 29 -11.23 -10.33 16.17
N VAL A 30 -10.54 -11.14 15.38
CA VAL A 30 -9.96 -10.74 14.10
C VAL A 30 -10.74 -11.31 12.92
N PHE A 31 -10.94 -10.50 11.88
CA PHE A 31 -11.37 -10.95 10.55
C PHE A 31 -10.58 -10.26 9.44
N GLY A 32 -10.41 -10.93 8.31
CA GLY A 32 -9.64 -10.45 7.17
C GLY A 32 -10.50 -9.76 6.12
N ILE A 33 -9.95 -8.75 5.46
CA ILE A 33 -10.53 -8.13 4.27
C ILE A 33 -9.48 -8.06 3.17
N THR A 34 -9.79 -8.60 1.99
CA THR A 34 -9.01 -8.41 0.75
C THR A 34 -9.75 -7.46 -0.19
N MET A 35 -9.02 -6.48 -0.72
CA MET A 35 -9.56 -5.52 -1.69
C MET A 35 -9.22 -5.99 -3.10
N LEU A 36 -10.20 -6.02 -4.00
CA LEU A 36 -9.94 -6.11 -5.43
C LEU A 36 -9.71 -4.70 -5.96
N LEU A 37 -8.50 -4.39 -6.41
CA LEU A 37 -8.09 -3.03 -6.84
C LEU A 37 -7.86 -2.92 -8.34
N HIS A 38 -7.32 -3.97 -8.96
CA HIS A 38 -7.07 -4.07 -10.40
C HIS A 38 -7.10 -5.53 -10.85
N SER A 39 -6.89 -5.76 -12.15
CA SER A 39 -6.88 -7.11 -12.76
C SER A 39 -5.49 -7.51 -13.27
N LYS A 40 -4.42 -7.05 -12.60
CA LYS A 40 -3.04 -7.25 -13.08
C LYS A 40 -2.62 -8.72 -12.95
N PRO A 41 -1.97 -9.30 -13.98
CA PRO A 41 -1.26 -10.58 -13.86
C PRO A 41 -0.21 -10.56 -12.74
N GLY A 42 -0.15 -11.60 -11.91
CA GLY A 42 0.82 -11.73 -10.81
C GLY A 42 0.36 -11.21 -9.45
N GLU A 43 -0.81 -10.57 -9.35
CA GLU A 43 -1.46 -10.36 -8.05
C GLU A 43 -1.87 -11.73 -7.47
N LYS A 44 -1.63 -11.95 -6.17
CA LYS A 44 -2.11 -13.17 -5.52
C LYS A 44 -3.63 -13.23 -5.65
N PRO A 45 -4.20 -14.32 -6.22
CA PRO A 45 -5.64 -14.43 -6.34
C PRO A 45 -6.32 -14.25 -4.98
N ALA A 46 -7.43 -13.52 -4.94
CA ALA A 46 -8.15 -13.27 -3.69
C ALA A 46 -8.53 -14.58 -2.98
N GLU A 47 -8.81 -15.63 -3.75
CA GLU A 47 -9.05 -16.99 -3.25
C GLU A 47 -7.85 -17.58 -2.49
N THR A 48 -6.62 -17.31 -2.95
CA THR A 48 -5.41 -17.72 -2.21
C THR A 48 -5.29 -16.96 -0.89
N VAL A 49 -5.63 -15.67 -0.86
CA VAL A 49 -5.61 -14.88 0.38
C VAL A 49 -6.70 -15.36 1.35
N LYS A 50 -7.86 -15.76 0.83
CA LYS A 50 -8.93 -16.39 1.60
C LYS A 50 -8.47 -17.71 2.25
N GLN A 51 -7.81 -18.59 1.49
CA GLN A 51 -7.22 -19.82 2.03
C GLN A 51 -6.18 -19.55 3.12
N MET A 52 -5.36 -18.50 2.97
CA MET A 52 -4.42 -18.07 4.02
C MET A 52 -5.14 -17.56 5.27
N ALA A 53 -6.28 -16.88 5.13
CA ALA A 53 -7.08 -16.44 6.26
C ALA A 53 -7.74 -17.63 6.99
N GLU A 54 -8.21 -18.63 6.23
CA GLU A 54 -8.74 -19.89 6.75
C GLU A 54 -7.68 -20.66 7.54
N SER A 55 -6.45 -20.77 7.03
CA SER A 55 -5.34 -21.43 7.75
C SER A 55 -4.93 -20.69 9.03
N LEU A 56 -5.15 -19.37 9.08
CA LEU A 56 -4.97 -18.56 10.29
C LEU A 56 -6.19 -18.61 11.24
N GLY A 57 -7.25 -19.32 10.86
CA GLY A 57 -8.48 -19.49 11.64
C GLY A 57 -9.20 -18.17 11.88
N ILE A 58 -9.40 -17.36 10.83
CA ILE A 58 -10.18 -16.13 10.87
C ILE A 58 -11.21 -16.07 9.73
N PRO A 59 -12.39 -15.43 9.93
CA PRO A 59 -13.29 -15.11 8.84
C PRO A 59 -12.63 -14.17 7.83
N HIS A 60 -13.03 -14.25 6.55
CA HIS A 60 -12.46 -13.44 5.48
C HIS A 60 -13.53 -12.92 4.53
N HIS A 61 -13.35 -11.68 4.08
CA HIS A 61 -14.24 -11.02 3.14
C HIS A 61 -13.45 -10.43 1.96
N ILE A 62 -14.05 -10.49 0.77
CA ILE A 62 -13.52 -9.86 -0.43
C ILE A 62 -14.39 -8.65 -0.76
N ILE A 63 -13.74 -7.52 -1.02
CA ILE A 63 -14.42 -6.27 -1.34
C ILE A 63 -13.91 -5.73 -2.67
N ASP A 64 -14.80 -5.57 -3.64
CA ASP A 64 -14.47 -4.90 -4.89
C ASP A 64 -14.38 -3.39 -4.70
N LEU A 65 -13.21 -2.83 -5.01
CA LEU A 65 -12.94 -1.40 -5.02
C LEU A 65 -12.32 -0.93 -6.34
N ARG A 66 -12.32 -1.76 -7.40
CA ARG A 66 -11.66 -1.48 -8.69
C ARG A 66 -12.09 -0.16 -9.29
N ARG A 67 -13.39 0.13 -9.30
CA ARG A 67 -13.94 1.40 -9.83
C ARG A 67 -13.43 2.63 -9.05
N HIS A 68 -13.30 2.52 -7.73
CA HIS A 68 -12.82 3.61 -6.89
C HIS A 68 -11.30 3.78 -7.06
N PHE A 69 -10.57 2.67 -7.08
CA PHE A 69 -9.14 2.64 -7.31
C PHE A 69 -8.77 3.27 -8.67
N GLN A 70 -9.48 2.90 -9.74
CA GLN A 70 -9.30 3.50 -11.06
C GLN A 70 -9.49 5.03 -11.02
N ARG A 71 -10.54 5.51 -10.34
CA ARG A 71 -10.90 6.93 -10.30
C ARG A 71 -10.00 7.77 -9.39
N GLN A 72 -9.58 7.23 -8.25
CA GLN A 72 -8.93 7.99 -7.17
C GLN A 72 -7.42 7.74 -7.11
N VAL A 73 -6.90 6.72 -7.79
CA VAL A 73 -5.48 6.39 -7.80
C VAL A 73 -4.91 6.38 -9.22
N ILE A 74 -5.43 5.51 -10.10
CA ILE A 74 -4.84 5.32 -11.44
C ILE A 74 -5.03 6.56 -12.33
N LYS A 75 -6.26 7.09 -12.43
CA LYS A 75 -6.52 8.27 -13.27
C LYS A 75 -5.73 9.51 -12.80
N PRO A 76 -5.71 9.88 -11.50
CA PRO A 76 -4.85 10.95 -11.03
C PRO A 76 -3.38 10.71 -11.31
N PHE A 77 -2.88 9.49 -11.10
CA PHE A 77 -1.49 9.12 -11.42
C PHE A 77 -1.15 9.40 -12.89
N CYS A 78 -1.95 8.92 -13.85
CA CYS A 78 -1.70 9.20 -15.27
C CYS A 78 -1.80 10.70 -15.59
N ASN A 79 -2.80 11.40 -15.04
CA ASN A 79 -2.99 12.83 -15.26
C ASN A 79 -1.81 13.68 -14.78
N GLU A 80 -1.19 13.33 -13.66
CA GLU A 80 -0.02 14.03 -13.11
C GLU A 80 1.19 13.90 -14.04
N TYR A 81 1.44 12.69 -14.56
CA TYR A 81 2.47 12.48 -15.59
C TYR A 81 2.18 13.24 -16.88
N GLY A 82 0.91 13.30 -17.30
CA GLY A 82 0.48 14.12 -18.45
C GLY A 82 0.75 15.62 -18.26
N GLN A 83 0.97 16.07 -17.03
CA GLN A 83 1.33 17.45 -16.69
C GLN A 83 2.82 17.61 -16.33
N GLY A 84 3.66 16.61 -16.62
CA GLY A 84 5.09 16.65 -16.37
C GLY A 84 5.48 16.53 -14.89
N ARG A 85 4.59 16.03 -14.03
CA ARG A 85 4.87 15.81 -12.60
C ARG A 85 5.06 14.32 -12.30
N THR A 86 5.78 14.01 -11.22
CA THR A 86 6.00 12.64 -10.76
C THR A 86 5.13 12.35 -9.52
N PRO A 87 3.96 11.71 -9.68
CA PRO A 87 3.06 11.39 -8.58
C PRO A 87 3.53 10.18 -7.76
N ASN A 88 3.02 10.07 -6.54
CA ASN A 88 3.15 8.86 -5.73
C ASN A 88 1.76 8.25 -5.47
N PRO A 89 1.38 7.17 -6.18
CA PRO A 89 0.04 6.62 -6.09
C PRO A 89 -0.24 5.89 -4.76
N CYS A 90 0.80 5.48 -4.03
CA CYS A 90 0.65 4.81 -2.74
C CYS A 90 0.09 5.76 -1.67
N ILE A 91 0.47 7.05 -1.70
CA ILE A 91 -0.10 8.08 -0.83
C ILE A 91 -1.61 8.22 -1.09
N ALA A 92 -2.02 8.36 -2.36
CA ALA A 92 -3.43 8.46 -2.74
C ALA A 92 -4.23 7.19 -2.38
N CYS A 93 -3.64 6.00 -2.57
CA CYS A 93 -4.24 4.73 -2.18
C CYS A 93 -4.47 4.65 -0.66
N ASN A 94 -3.47 5.01 0.14
CA ASN A 94 -3.63 5.02 1.60
C ASN A 94 -4.72 6.02 2.01
N GLN A 95 -4.68 7.25 1.50
CA GLN A 95 -5.64 8.30 1.84
C GLN A 95 -7.09 7.94 1.48
N HIS A 96 -7.34 7.54 0.23
CA HIS A 96 -8.70 7.40 -0.28
C HIS A 96 -9.24 5.98 -0.18
N ILE A 97 -8.38 4.98 -0.38
CA ILE A 97 -8.81 3.58 -0.53
C ILE A 97 -8.69 2.85 0.81
N LYS A 98 -7.49 2.74 1.40
CA LYS A 98 -7.29 1.96 2.64
C LYS A 98 -7.90 2.65 3.86
N PHE A 99 -7.58 3.91 4.08
CA PHE A 99 -8.00 4.63 5.29
C PHE A 99 -9.22 5.53 5.05
N GLY A 100 -9.73 5.58 3.80
CA GLY A 100 -11.03 6.12 3.47
C GLY A 100 -12.08 5.01 3.32
N LEU A 101 -12.18 4.43 2.13
CA LEU A 101 -13.25 3.49 1.79
C LEU A 101 -13.21 2.18 2.58
N LEU A 102 -12.04 1.55 2.71
CA LEU A 102 -11.89 0.29 3.43
C LEU A 102 -12.15 0.47 4.93
N LEU A 103 -11.60 1.51 5.56
CA LEU A 103 -11.88 1.85 6.96
C LEU A 103 -13.40 2.02 7.19
N ASN A 104 -14.07 2.78 6.34
CA ASN A 104 -15.52 2.97 6.44
C ASN A 104 -16.30 1.67 6.27
N LYS A 105 -15.89 0.79 5.35
CA LYS A 105 -16.51 -0.53 5.18
C LYS A 105 -16.27 -1.44 6.39
N ALA A 106 -15.05 -1.49 6.91
CA ALA A 106 -14.71 -2.26 8.10
C ALA A 106 -15.56 -1.85 9.31
N ARG A 107 -15.74 -0.54 9.54
CA ARG A 107 -16.60 -0.01 10.60
C ARG A 107 -18.06 -0.42 10.42
N LYS A 108 -18.60 -0.36 9.19
CA LYS A 108 -19.96 -0.84 8.88
C LYS A 108 -20.14 -2.35 9.09
N MET A 109 -19.06 -3.12 9.02
CA MET A 109 -19.03 -4.55 9.34
C MET A 109 -18.86 -4.84 10.85
N GLY A 110 -18.82 -3.78 11.67
CA GLY A 110 -18.71 -3.87 13.13
C GLY A 110 -17.28 -4.02 13.65
N ALA A 111 -16.27 -3.60 12.89
CA ALA A 111 -14.90 -3.49 13.40
C ALA A 111 -14.73 -2.23 14.26
N ASP A 112 -14.09 -2.38 15.41
CA ASP A 112 -13.62 -1.27 16.25
C ASP A 112 -12.34 -0.65 15.66
N TYR A 113 -11.50 -1.48 15.02
CA TYR A 113 -10.24 -1.05 14.42
C TYR A 113 -10.01 -1.65 13.04
N LEU A 114 -9.26 -0.92 12.21
CA LEU A 114 -8.62 -1.42 10.98
C LEU A 114 -7.12 -1.60 11.23
N ALA A 115 -6.64 -2.82 10.99
CA ALA A 115 -5.24 -3.14 11.01
C ALA A 115 -4.67 -3.33 9.60
N THR A 116 -3.42 -2.93 9.41
CA THR A 116 -2.68 -3.14 8.16
C THR A 116 -1.26 -3.61 8.43
N GLY A 117 -0.60 -4.18 7.43
CA GLY A 117 0.81 -4.60 7.53
C GLY A 117 1.83 -3.46 7.44
N HIS A 118 1.44 -2.20 7.62
CA HIS A 118 2.40 -1.10 7.50
C HIS A 118 3.35 -1.03 8.69
N TYR A 119 4.63 -0.77 8.41
CA TYR A 119 5.67 -0.51 9.40
C TYR A 119 5.64 0.97 9.81
N ALA A 120 4.65 1.33 10.61
CA ALA A 120 4.56 2.63 11.27
C ALA A 120 3.80 2.42 12.58
N ARG A 121 3.75 3.44 13.44
CA ARG A 121 3.11 3.33 14.75
C ARG A 121 2.07 4.41 14.95
N VAL A 122 1.02 4.06 15.66
CA VAL A 122 0.02 5.03 16.12
C VAL A 122 0.02 5.00 17.63
N GLU A 123 0.20 6.16 18.24
CA GLU A 123 0.25 6.31 19.69
C GLU A 123 -0.85 7.28 20.13
N SER A 124 -1.68 6.88 21.09
CA SER A 124 -2.65 7.77 21.73
C SER A 124 -2.00 8.54 22.87
N GLY A 125 -2.21 9.85 22.93
CA GLY A 125 -1.81 10.72 24.03
C GLY A 125 -2.95 11.65 24.44
N SER A 126 -2.66 12.54 25.41
CA SER A 126 -3.64 13.52 25.93
C SER A 126 -4.20 14.46 24.86
N ASN A 127 -3.43 14.74 23.80
CA ASN A 127 -3.80 15.65 22.71
C ASN A 127 -4.28 14.92 21.45
N GLY A 128 -4.65 13.64 21.56
CA GLY A 128 -5.09 12.80 20.44
C GLY A 128 -4.02 11.80 20.00
N TYR A 129 -4.09 11.40 18.73
CA TYR A 129 -3.28 10.34 18.15
C TYR A 129 -2.11 10.90 17.36
N ARG A 130 -0.95 10.26 17.50
CA ARG A 130 0.30 10.60 16.80
C ARG A 130 0.68 9.47 15.86
N LEU A 131 1.00 9.80 14.61
CA LEU A 131 1.67 8.90 13.69
C LEU A 131 3.18 8.98 13.95
N LEU A 132 3.79 7.85 14.26
CA LEU A 132 5.22 7.71 14.54
C LEU A 132 5.86 6.77 13.52
N LYS A 133 7.18 6.89 13.37
CA LYS A 133 7.96 5.94 12.57
C LYS A 133 7.91 4.54 13.18
N GLY A 134 7.95 3.52 12.32
CA GLY A 134 8.24 2.15 12.75
C GLY A 134 9.63 2.06 13.40
N ILE A 135 9.82 1.11 14.32
CA ILE A 135 11.12 0.92 14.96
C ILE A 135 12.20 0.45 13.97
N ASP A 136 11.79 -0.25 12.91
CA ASP A 136 12.64 -0.59 11.78
C ASP A 136 12.71 0.57 10.80
N HIS A 137 13.68 1.46 11.00
CA HIS A 137 13.86 2.64 10.13
C HIS A 137 14.10 2.27 8.65
N GLY A 138 14.66 1.10 8.36
CA GLY A 138 14.89 0.64 6.98
C GLY A 138 13.62 0.17 6.29
N LYS A 139 12.55 -0.08 7.05
CA LYS A 139 11.22 -0.46 6.55
C LYS A 139 10.12 0.51 6.93
N ASP A 140 10.43 1.63 7.58
CA ASP A 140 9.45 2.62 7.99
C ASP A 140 8.58 3.08 6.80
N GLN A 141 7.27 3.07 7.02
CA GLN A 141 6.26 3.42 6.03
C GLN A 141 5.43 4.64 6.45
N SER A 142 5.82 5.33 7.53
CA SER A 142 5.14 6.55 7.99
C SER A 142 5.03 7.62 6.90
N TYR A 143 6.02 7.70 6.01
CA TYR A 143 6.00 8.58 4.83
C TYR A 143 4.75 8.40 3.97
N PHE A 144 4.28 7.17 3.75
CA PHE A 144 3.10 6.93 2.92
C PHE A 144 1.77 7.19 3.63
N LEU A 145 1.81 7.58 4.90
CA LEU A 145 0.66 7.75 5.79
C LEU A 145 0.51 9.20 6.27
N TYR A 146 1.30 10.15 5.75
CA TYR A 146 1.31 11.54 6.23
C TYR A 146 -0.05 12.26 6.08
N THR A 147 -0.92 11.79 5.18
CA THR A 147 -2.23 12.39 4.92
C THR A 147 -3.29 12.03 5.97
N LEU A 148 -2.98 11.12 6.90
CA LEU A 148 -3.94 10.63 7.89
C LEU A 148 -4.13 11.62 9.03
N GLY A 149 -5.40 11.92 9.33
CA GLY A 149 -5.80 12.76 10.45
C GLY A 149 -6.35 11.96 11.65
N GLN A 150 -6.78 12.68 12.68
CA GLN A 150 -7.30 12.11 13.94
C GLN A 150 -8.49 11.17 13.71
N GLU A 151 -9.36 11.49 12.74
CA GLU A 151 -10.51 10.67 12.37
C GLU A 151 -10.12 9.29 11.85
N GLN A 152 -8.98 9.16 11.17
CA GLN A 152 -8.48 7.86 10.72
C GLN A 152 -7.66 7.21 11.84
N LEU A 153 -6.67 7.93 12.37
CA LEU A 153 -5.68 7.39 13.32
C LEU A 153 -6.31 6.72 14.54
N GLN A 154 -7.43 7.27 15.06
CA GLN A 154 -8.11 6.70 16.22
C GLN A 154 -8.62 5.26 16.03
N TYR A 155 -8.82 4.84 14.78
CA TYR A 155 -9.30 3.50 14.42
C TYR A 155 -8.19 2.59 13.89
N LEU A 156 -6.92 3.01 13.89
CA LEU A 156 -5.85 2.22 13.29
C LEU A 156 -5.06 1.41 14.31
N LEU A 157 -4.75 0.18 13.92
CA LEU A 157 -3.71 -0.63 14.54
C LEU A 157 -2.63 -0.93 13.50
N LEU A 158 -1.37 -0.72 13.84
CA LEU A 158 -0.24 -1.00 12.95
C LEU A 158 0.74 -1.97 13.65
N PRO A 159 0.40 -3.27 13.74
CA PRO A 159 1.14 -4.23 14.58
C PRO A 159 2.60 -4.39 14.17
N MET A 160 2.92 -4.13 12.89
CA MET A 160 4.27 -4.25 12.36
C MET A 160 5.19 -3.11 12.79
N GLY A 161 4.64 -2.01 13.31
CA GLY A 161 5.42 -0.85 13.73
C GLY A 161 6.39 -1.09 14.88
N GLU A 162 6.16 -2.15 15.67
CA GLU A 162 7.00 -2.56 16.81
C GLU A 162 7.89 -3.77 16.48
N LEU A 163 8.05 -4.10 15.19
CA LEU A 163 8.88 -5.21 14.74
C LEU A 163 9.90 -4.79 13.70
N TYR A 164 11.07 -5.40 13.80
CA TYR A 164 12.02 -5.48 12.69
C TYR A 164 11.57 -6.52 11.67
N LYS A 165 11.87 -6.29 10.39
CA LYS A 165 11.44 -7.18 9.30
C LYS A 165 11.93 -8.62 9.46
N ASN A 166 13.12 -8.81 10.02
CA ASN A 166 13.64 -10.15 10.33
C ASN A 166 12.80 -10.88 11.38
N GLN A 167 12.26 -10.18 12.38
CA GLN A 167 11.34 -10.74 13.38
C GLN A 167 10.02 -11.13 12.71
N THR A 168 9.50 -10.30 11.81
CA THR A 168 8.32 -10.63 10.99
C THR A 168 8.51 -11.92 10.21
N ARG A 169 9.65 -12.06 9.50
CA ARG A 169 9.98 -13.28 8.73
C ARG A 169 10.13 -14.50 9.65
N ARG A 170 10.67 -14.33 10.85
CA ARG A 170 10.76 -15.42 11.84
C ARG A 170 9.37 -15.88 12.28
N ILE A 171 8.50 -14.95 12.69
CA ILE A 171 7.12 -15.27 13.09
C ILE A 171 6.36 -15.93 11.94
N ALA A 172 6.53 -15.45 10.71
CA ALA A 172 5.90 -16.05 9.54
C ALA A 172 6.31 -17.53 9.35
N ARG A 173 7.60 -17.84 9.50
CA ARG A 173 8.11 -19.22 9.43
C ARG A 173 7.56 -20.10 10.56
N GLU A 174 7.48 -19.58 11.79
CA GLU A 174 6.89 -20.29 12.94
C GLU A 174 5.41 -20.62 12.72
N LEU A 175 4.69 -19.76 11.99
CA LEU A 175 3.30 -19.98 11.59
C LEU A 175 3.13 -20.91 10.38
N GLY A 176 4.22 -21.47 9.84
CA GLY A 176 4.19 -22.28 8.63
C GLY A 176 3.76 -21.50 7.38
N LEU A 177 3.79 -20.17 7.43
CA LEU A 177 3.55 -19.35 6.25
C LEU A 177 4.78 -19.50 5.37
N ALA A 178 4.59 -20.04 4.17
CA ALA A 178 5.67 -20.18 3.19
C ALA A 178 6.44 -18.86 3.13
N ASP A 179 7.76 -18.95 3.31
CA ASP A 179 8.66 -17.81 3.21
C ASP A 179 8.55 -17.35 1.75
N ALA A 180 7.63 -16.43 1.50
CA ALA A 180 7.53 -15.75 0.24
C ALA A 180 8.76 -14.83 0.19
N ALA A 181 9.92 -15.42 -0.11
CA ALA A 181 11.05 -14.74 -0.73
C ALA A 181 10.64 -14.10 -2.08
N GLY A 182 9.35 -14.18 -2.45
CA GLY A 182 8.71 -13.33 -3.43
C GLY A 182 8.82 -11.87 -3.01
N HIS A 183 9.68 -11.16 -3.74
CA HIS A 183 9.68 -9.73 -4.03
C HIS A 183 8.80 -8.90 -3.10
N GLU A 184 9.47 -8.17 -2.18
CA GLU A 184 8.80 -7.09 -1.47
C GLU A 184 8.07 -6.20 -2.48
N SER A 185 6.82 -5.83 -2.19
CA SER A 185 6.03 -4.93 -3.03
C SER A 185 6.58 -3.50 -2.96
N GLN A 186 7.77 -3.31 -3.51
CA GLN A 186 8.44 -2.01 -3.69
C GLN A 186 7.87 -1.30 -4.93
N ASP A 187 7.34 -2.07 -5.89
CA ASP A 187 6.78 -1.56 -7.13
C ASP A 187 5.31 -1.12 -6.97
N ILE A 188 4.87 -0.23 -7.86
CA ILE A 188 3.50 0.25 -7.90
C ILE A 188 2.58 -0.92 -8.26
N CYS A 189 1.62 -1.23 -7.38
CA CYS A 189 0.87 -2.49 -7.44
C CYS A 189 0.16 -2.75 -8.78
N PHE A 190 -0.33 -1.70 -9.44
CA PHE A 190 -1.09 -1.80 -10.70
C PHE A 190 -0.25 -1.68 -11.98
N ILE A 191 1.06 -1.47 -11.88
CA ILE A 191 1.94 -1.32 -13.04
C ILE A 191 2.45 -2.69 -13.50
N PRO A 192 2.09 -3.19 -14.68
CA PRO A 192 2.63 -4.43 -15.23
C PRO A 192 4.15 -4.38 -15.38
N ASP A 193 4.84 -5.47 -15.03
CA ASP A 193 6.29 -5.66 -15.26
C ASP A 193 7.22 -4.54 -14.77
N ASN A 194 6.74 -3.74 -13.81
CA ASN A 194 7.38 -2.51 -13.33
C ASN A 194 7.64 -1.44 -14.43
N ASP A 195 6.96 -1.55 -15.57
CA ASP A 195 7.08 -0.62 -16.68
C ASP A 195 6.00 0.46 -16.62
N TYR A 196 6.19 1.43 -15.72
CA TYR A 196 5.26 2.55 -15.60
C TYR A 196 5.25 3.41 -16.87
N ARG A 197 6.33 3.41 -17.65
CA ARG A 197 6.47 4.24 -18.86
C ARG A 197 5.50 3.77 -19.92
N SER A 198 5.48 2.48 -20.20
CA SER A 198 4.52 1.89 -21.14
C SER A 198 3.08 2.02 -20.63
N PHE A 199 2.87 1.83 -19.32
CA PHE A 199 1.55 2.03 -18.72
C PHE A 199 1.03 3.47 -18.92
N VAL A 200 1.86 4.47 -18.62
CA VAL A 200 1.50 5.88 -18.74
C VAL A 200 1.32 6.28 -20.21
N ALA A 201 2.19 5.83 -21.12
CA ALA A 201 2.07 6.11 -22.55
C ALA A 201 0.75 5.57 -23.17
N GLY A 202 0.18 4.51 -22.61
CA GLY A 202 -1.15 4.03 -22.99
C GLY A 202 -2.33 4.90 -22.52
N HIS A 203 -2.09 5.86 -21.62
CA HIS A 203 -3.12 6.70 -21.00
C HIS A 203 -2.97 8.19 -21.27
N VAL A 204 -1.76 8.67 -21.54
CA VAL A 204 -1.48 10.08 -21.84
C VAL A 204 -0.63 10.22 -23.10
N SER A 205 -0.83 11.31 -23.82
CA SER A 205 -0.02 11.62 -25.00
C SER A 205 1.40 12.03 -24.57
N CYS A 206 2.39 11.22 -24.93
CA CYS A 206 3.80 11.55 -24.77
C CYS A 206 4.30 12.26 -26.02
N GLN A 207 4.58 13.56 -25.92
CA GLN A 207 5.09 14.36 -27.03
C GLN A 207 6.63 14.43 -26.98
N PRO A 208 7.33 13.97 -28.04
CA PRO A 208 8.78 14.12 -28.12
C PRO A 208 9.22 15.59 -28.10
N GLY A 209 10.44 15.84 -27.65
CA GLY A 209 11.00 17.18 -27.55
C GLY A 209 12.51 17.17 -27.37
N ASP A 210 13.12 18.35 -27.30
CA ASP A 210 14.57 18.48 -27.16
C ASP A 210 15.00 18.33 -25.70
N ILE A 211 16.11 17.63 -25.49
CA ILE A 211 16.86 17.66 -24.23
C ILE A 211 17.89 18.77 -24.37
N ILE A 212 17.83 19.76 -23.48
CA ILE A 212 18.72 20.93 -23.51
C ILE A 212 19.57 20.99 -22.24
N ASP A 213 20.79 21.51 -22.36
CA ASP A 213 21.59 21.88 -21.19
C ASP A 213 21.17 23.24 -20.60
N THR A 214 21.80 23.63 -19.49
CA THR A 214 21.52 24.91 -18.82
C THR A 214 21.90 26.14 -19.63
N ASN A 215 22.66 25.99 -20.72
CA ASN A 215 23.03 27.04 -21.65
C ASN A 215 22.11 27.09 -22.88
N GLY A 216 21.10 26.21 -22.95
CA GLY A 216 20.18 26.11 -24.08
C GLY A 216 20.72 25.29 -25.26
N LYS A 217 21.87 24.61 -25.12
CA LYS A 217 22.39 23.74 -26.16
C LYS A 217 21.56 22.45 -26.21
N VAL A 218 21.05 22.10 -27.38
CA VAL A 218 20.39 20.82 -27.61
C VAL A 218 21.40 19.68 -27.51
N LEU A 219 21.15 18.75 -26.59
CA LEU A 219 21.97 17.56 -26.32
C LEU A 219 21.40 16.30 -26.97
N GLY A 220 20.10 16.27 -27.27
CA GLY A 220 19.41 15.12 -27.82
C GLY A 220 17.90 15.32 -27.84
N LYS A 221 17.14 14.22 -27.97
CA LYS A 221 15.67 14.24 -27.92
C LYS A 221 15.15 13.28 -26.86
N HIS A 222 14.03 13.65 -26.25
CA HIS A 222 13.28 12.82 -25.32
C HIS A 222 12.00 12.30 -25.98
N ASN A 223 11.48 11.17 -25.51
CA ASN A 223 10.23 10.58 -26.01
C ASN A 223 8.97 11.10 -25.29
N GLY A 224 9.13 12.05 -24.37
CA GLY A 224 8.05 12.74 -23.67
C GLY A 224 8.34 12.91 -22.18
N LEU A 225 7.93 14.04 -21.61
CA LEU A 225 8.29 14.42 -20.23
C LEU A 225 7.85 13.38 -19.18
N ALA A 226 6.76 12.65 -19.45
CA ALA A 226 6.25 11.60 -18.57
C ALA A 226 7.23 10.43 -18.31
N HIS A 227 8.27 10.27 -19.13
CA HIS A 227 9.27 9.21 -18.98
C HIS A 227 10.43 9.57 -18.04
N TYR A 228 10.41 10.80 -17.50
CA TYR A 228 11.52 11.40 -16.77
C TYR A 228 11.05 11.95 -15.42
N THR A 229 11.97 12.00 -14.47
CA THR A 229 11.79 12.69 -13.20
C THR A 229 13.05 13.51 -12.86
N ILE A 230 12.89 14.54 -12.04
CA ILE A 230 13.98 15.42 -11.65
C ILE A 230 15.05 14.60 -10.89
N GLY A 231 16.31 14.73 -11.31
CA GLY A 231 17.43 13.98 -10.73
C GLY A 231 17.67 12.59 -11.33
N GLN A 232 16.86 12.15 -12.31
CA GLN A 232 17.08 10.90 -13.03
C GLN A 232 18.42 10.91 -13.79
N ARG A 233 19.22 9.85 -13.63
CA ARG A 233 20.51 9.67 -14.33
C ARG A 233 20.42 8.76 -15.57
N GLN A 234 19.52 7.78 -15.56
CA GLN A 234 19.41 6.77 -16.62
C GLN A 234 18.34 7.13 -17.64
N GLY A 235 18.45 6.64 -18.88
CA GLY A 235 17.41 6.81 -19.91
C GLY A 235 17.32 8.21 -20.54
N LEU A 236 18.37 9.03 -20.38
CA LEU A 236 18.53 10.33 -21.05
C LEU A 236 19.22 10.12 -22.40
N GLY A 237 18.47 9.67 -23.40
CA GLY A 237 19.02 9.32 -24.72
C GLY A 237 19.43 7.86 -24.82
#